data_AF-A0A954NZ96-F1
#
_entry.id   AF-A0A954NZ96-F1
#
_cell.length_a   1.000
_cell.length_b   1.000
_cell.length_c   1.000
_cell.angle_alpha   90.00
_cell.angle_beta   90.00
_cell.angle_gamma   90.00
#
_symmetry.space_group_name_H-M   'P 1'
#
loop_
_entity.id
_entity.type
_entity.pdbx_description
1 polymer ?
#
loop_
_entity_poly.entity_id
_entity_poly.type
_entity_poly.pdbx_seq_one_letter_code
_entity_poly.pdbx_strand_id
1 'polypeptide(L)'
;MEMSAEGQQSSETGSGKSAHHRIRLKGPWGARWLGAAEGTAPWAPAAGSADADEQPEQAPERRVQMPASWREVFGNIAGRARFTRRFHCPTGLGPGDQVFVVLDGFDGCGALRVDETTAGPLDSTAGRVAAIEITRLLSPACRLVVELELAEPPDDEHPGGLWGAVYLEIREGSGGPPAG
;
A
#
# COMPACT_ATOMS: atom_id res chain seq x y z
N MET A 1 48.43 39.01 -19.03
CA MET A 1 47.56 40.16 -18.76
C MET A 1 46.32 39.96 -19.60
N GLU A 2 45.33 39.21 -19.12
CA GLU A 2 44.29 39.68 -18.16
C GLU A 2 43.58 40.91 -18.75
N MET A 3 42.26 40.95 -18.97
CA MET A 3 41.11 40.58 -18.13
C MET A 3 39.92 40.31 -19.07
N SER A 4 39.20 39.19 -18.98
CA SER A 4 38.12 38.85 -18.03
C SER A 4 36.76 38.92 -18.73
N ALA A 5 36.12 37.76 -18.78
CA ALA A 5 34.73 37.56 -19.11
C ALA A 5 33.87 37.78 -17.86
N GLU A 6 32.77 38.52 -17.99
CA GLU A 6 31.62 38.46 -17.09
C GLU A 6 30.48 37.88 -17.94
N GLY A 7 29.88 36.72 -17.65
CA GLY A 7 29.51 36.22 -16.33
C GLY A 7 27.99 36.22 -16.28
N GLN A 8 27.40 35.18 -16.89
CA GLN A 8 25.96 34.98 -17.05
C GLN A 8 25.24 34.96 -15.69
N GLN A 9 24.10 35.65 -15.61
CA GLN A 9 23.14 35.54 -14.52
C GLN A 9 22.52 34.13 -14.53
N SER A 10 22.87 33.31 -13.54
CA SER A 10 22.17 32.07 -13.23
C SER A 10 20.92 32.39 -12.41
N SER A 11 19.75 32.32 -13.04
CA SER A 11 18.48 32.26 -12.31
C SER A 11 18.33 30.86 -11.72
N GLU A 12 18.63 30.73 -10.43
CA GLU A 12 18.27 29.57 -9.62
C GLU A 12 16.74 29.42 -9.61
N THR A 13 16.23 28.47 -10.37
CA THR A 13 14.88 27.96 -10.16
C THR A 13 14.93 27.07 -8.92
N GLY A 14 14.46 27.63 -7.80
CA GLY A 14 14.28 26.90 -6.55
C GLY A 14 13.45 25.64 -6.78
N SER A 15 14.12 24.50 -6.74
CA SER A 15 13.48 23.19 -6.60
C SER A 15 12.85 23.15 -5.20
N GLY A 16 11.61 23.61 -5.09
CA GLY A 16 10.80 23.49 -3.88
C GLY A 16 10.67 22.01 -3.54
N LYS A 17 11.42 21.55 -2.55
CA LYS A 17 11.43 20.18 -2.09
C LYS A 17 10.10 19.92 -1.36
N SER A 18 9.08 19.39 -2.05
CA SER A 18 7.81 19.02 -1.42
C SER A 18 8.08 18.04 -0.28
N ALA A 19 7.92 18.50 0.96
CA ALA A 19 8.18 17.70 2.14
C ALA A 19 7.00 16.74 2.35
N HIS A 20 7.15 15.49 1.94
CA HIS A 20 6.16 14.46 2.23
C HIS A 20 6.45 13.83 3.60
N HIS A 21 5.47 13.84 4.49
CA HIS A 21 5.59 13.24 5.81
C HIS A 21 5.24 11.75 5.75
N ARG A 22 6.14 10.87 6.19
CA ARG A 22 5.94 9.41 6.16
C ARG A 22 5.81 8.84 7.57
N ILE A 23 4.72 8.12 7.82
CA ILE A 23 4.46 7.35 9.05
C ILE A 23 4.54 5.87 8.72
N ARG A 24 5.55 5.17 9.25
CA ARG A 24 5.71 3.73 9.03
C ARG A 24 4.71 2.92 9.84
N LEU A 25 3.95 2.03 9.19
CA LEU A 25 2.99 1.11 9.81
C LEU A 25 3.68 -0.13 10.41
N LYS A 26 4.64 0.10 11.31
CA LYS A 26 5.46 -0.93 11.97
C LYS A 26 4.68 -1.77 13.00
N GLY A 27 5.18 -2.95 13.34
CA GLY A 27 4.68 -3.77 14.45
C GLY A 27 3.83 -4.96 14.00
N PRO A 28 2.95 -5.51 14.86
CA PRO A 28 2.18 -6.70 14.55
C PRO A 28 1.05 -6.44 13.55
N TRP A 29 1.00 -7.24 12.49
CA TRP A 29 -0.09 -7.33 11.53
C TRP A 29 -0.83 -8.64 11.74
N GLY A 30 -2.13 -8.67 11.45
CA GLY A 30 -2.85 -9.91 11.23
C GLY A 30 -2.48 -10.45 9.85
N ALA A 31 -2.25 -11.74 9.74
CA ALA A 31 -2.00 -12.43 8.49
C ALA A 31 -2.87 -13.68 8.45
N ARG A 32 -3.62 -13.86 7.37
CA ARG A 32 -4.51 -15.01 7.17
C ARG A 32 -4.32 -15.59 5.78
N TRP A 33 -4.18 -16.91 5.72
CA TRP A 33 -4.23 -17.66 4.47
C TRP A 33 -5.69 -17.75 3.99
N LEU A 34 -5.94 -17.48 2.72
CA LEU A 34 -7.29 -17.52 2.12
C LEU A 34 -7.50 -18.73 1.21
N GLY A 35 -6.44 -19.43 0.79
CA GLY A 35 -6.53 -20.60 -0.08
C GLY A 35 -5.51 -20.57 -1.21
N ALA A 36 -5.53 -21.62 -2.05
CA ALA A 36 -4.72 -21.68 -3.26
C ALA A 36 -5.13 -20.59 -4.26
N ALA A 37 -4.24 -20.27 -5.21
CA ALA A 37 -4.53 -19.33 -6.28
C ALA A 37 -5.51 -20.01 -7.26
N GLU A 38 -6.68 -19.40 -7.46
CA GLU A 38 -7.74 -19.96 -8.31
C GLU A 38 -7.78 -19.32 -9.70
N GLY A 39 -6.81 -18.47 -10.04
CA GLY A 39 -6.69 -17.84 -11.37
C GLY A 39 -7.83 -16.88 -11.74
N THR A 40 -8.80 -16.67 -10.85
CA THR A 40 -9.92 -15.73 -11.02
C THR A 40 -9.81 -14.69 -9.92
N ALA A 41 -9.48 -13.45 -10.29
CA ALA A 41 -9.26 -12.32 -9.39
C ALA A 41 -10.49 -12.09 -8.47
N PRO A 42 -10.50 -12.59 -7.22
CA PRO A 42 -11.69 -12.56 -6.36
C PRO A 42 -11.95 -11.17 -5.76
N TRP A 43 -11.05 -10.22 -6.03
CA TRP A 43 -11.13 -8.83 -5.57
C TRP A 43 -11.90 -7.93 -6.54
N ALA A 44 -12.30 -8.44 -7.70
CA ALA A 44 -13.33 -7.81 -8.53
C ALA A 44 -14.69 -7.90 -7.80
N PRO A 45 -15.57 -6.89 -7.90
CA PRO A 45 -16.92 -7.01 -7.36
C PRO A 45 -17.59 -8.23 -7.98
N ALA A 46 -18.02 -9.17 -7.13
CA ALA A 46 -18.78 -10.33 -7.59
C ALA A 46 -20.00 -9.82 -8.36
N ALA A 47 -20.06 -10.10 -9.66
CA ALA A 47 -21.29 -9.97 -10.41
C ALA A 47 -22.27 -10.96 -9.78
N GLY A 48 -23.27 -10.42 -9.07
CA GLY A 48 -24.27 -11.10 -8.24
C GLY A 48 -24.29 -12.62 -8.32
N SER A 49 -23.92 -13.29 -7.22
CA SER A 49 -24.28 -14.68 -7.00
C SER A 49 -24.77 -14.81 -5.56
N ALA A 50 -26.06 -15.08 -5.45
CA ALA A 50 -26.81 -15.22 -4.22
C ALA A 50 -26.90 -16.70 -3.85
N ASP A 51 -25.77 -17.29 -3.43
CA ASP A 51 -25.76 -18.58 -2.77
C ASP A 51 -24.65 -18.51 -1.71
N ALA A 52 -25.07 -18.24 -0.47
CA ALA A 52 -24.21 -18.08 0.69
C ALA A 52 -24.62 -19.13 1.71
N ASP A 53 -23.97 -20.28 1.67
CA ASP A 53 -23.68 -21.11 2.85
C ASP A 53 -22.50 -22.01 2.46
N GLU A 54 -21.60 -22.31 3.38
CA GLU A 54 -20.29 -22.95 3.15
C GLU A 54 -19.16 -21.98 2.71
N GLN A 55 -18.82 -21.02 3.58
CA GLN A 55 -17.44 -20.49 3.59
C GLN A 55 -16.51 -21.64 4.04
N PRO A 56 -15.48 -22.02 3.24
CA PRO A 56 -14.52 -23.02 3.67
C PRO A 56 -13.88 -22.62 5.00
N GLU A 57 -13.67 -23.58 5.89
CA GLU A 57 -13.06 -23.38 7.22
C GLU A 57 -11.86 -22.43 7.14
N GLN A 58 -12.06 -21.18 7.56
CA GLN A 58 -11.07 -20.14 7.38
C GLN A 58 -9.88 -20.39 8.30
N ALA A 59 -8.67 -20.38 7.75
CA ALA A 59 -7.45 -20.50 8.55
C ALA A 59 -7.39 -19.40 9.64
N PRO A 60 -6.90 -19.71 10.86
CA PRO A 60 -6.78 -18.72 11.92
C PRO A 60 -5.89 -17.55 11.51
N GLU A 61 -6.24 -16.34 11.95
CA GLU A 61 -5.39 -15.15 11.75
C GLU A 61 -4.17 -15.25 12.69
N ARG A 62 -2.96 -15.18 12.13
CA ARG A 62 -1.70 -15.18 12.88
C ARG A 62 -1.16 -13.75 13.00
N ARG A 63 -0.47 -13.44 14.10
CA ARG A 63 0.21 -12.13 14.25
C ARG A 63 1.64 -12.21 13.74
N VAL A 64 2.03 -11.29 12.87
CA VAL A 64 3.36 -11.23 12.25
C VAL A 64 3.96 -9.84 12.36
N GLN A 65 5.28 -9.76 12.59
CA GLN A 65 5.97 -8.47 12.54
C GLN A 65 6.24 -8.12 11.08
N MET A 66 5.83 -6.93 10.65
CA MET A 66 6.10 -6.45 9.29
C MET A 66 7.28 -5.48 9.27
N PRO A 67 8.09 -5.45 8.20
CA PRO A 67 7.97 -6.26 6.97
C PRO A 67 8.32 -7.74 7.18
N ALA A 68 7.69 -8.63 6.41
CA ALA A 68 8.01 -10.06 6.38
C ALA A 68 7.71 -10.66 5.00
N SER A 69 8.55 -11.59 4.56
CA SER A 69 8.32 -12.32 3.30
C SER A 69 7.13 -13.27 3.40
N TRP A 70 6.54 -13.59 2.26
CA TRP A 70 5.51 -14.63 2.18
C TRP A 70 6.02 -15.98 2.69
N ARG A 71 7.28 -16.31 2.38
CA ARG A 71 7.93 -17.56 2.81
C ARG A 71 8.00 -17.67 4.34
N GLU A 72 8.35 -16.58 5.03
CA GLU A 72 8.37 -16.55 6.50
C GLU A 72 6.97 -16.69 7.11
N VAL A 73 5.96 -16.11 6.47
CA VAL A 73 4.60 -16.06 7.01
C VAL A 73 3.81 -17.33 6.72
N PHE A 74 3.86 -17.85 5.50
CA PHE A 74 3.02 -18.94 5.00
C PHE A 74 3.80 -20.15 4.46
N GLY A 75 5.13 -20.05 4.35
CA GLY A 75 5.97 -21.09 3.75
C GLY A 75 6.13 -20.93 2.24
N ASN A 76 6.72 -21.95 1.61
CA ASN A 76 7.06 -21.93 0.18
C ASN A 76 5.90 -22.36 -0.71
N ILE A 77 4.78 -21.64 -0.64
CA ILE A 77 3.52 -21.99 -1.35
C ILE A 77 2.94 -20.79 -2.10
N ALA A 78 2.32 -21.06 -3.25
CA ALA A 78 1.52 -20.09 -4.01
C ALA A 78 0.09 -20.03 -3.45
N GLY A 79 -0.56 -18.87 -3.56
CA GLY A 79 -1.95 -18.71 -3.16
C GLY A 79 -2.33 -17.31 -2.71
N ARG A 80 -3.42 -17.21 -1.97
CA ARG A 80 -4.00 -15.95 -1.52
C ARG A 80 -3.83 -15.76 -0.02
N ALA A 81 -3.51 -14.53 0.36
CA ALA A 81 -3.44 -14.14 1.75
C ALA A 81 -4.00 -12.73 1.98
N ARG A 82 -4.46 -12.51 3.21
CA ARG A 82 -4.90 -11.22 3.72
C ARG A 82 -3.97 -10.77 4.83
N PHE A 83 -3.49 -9.55 4.72
CA PHE A 83 -2.74 -8.85 5.76
C PHE A 83 -3.60 -7.70 6.31
N THR A 84 -3.70 -7.59 7.64
CA THR A 84 -4.56 -6.61 8.30
C THR A 84 -3.79 -5.79 9.32
N ARG A 85 -4.04 -4.48 9.35
CA ARG A 85 -3.48 -3.60 10.38
C ARG A 85 -4.41 -2.45 10.72
N ARG A 86 -4.59 -2.21 12.01
CA ARG A 86 -5.27 -1.00 12.50
C ARG A 86 -4.32 0.18 12.54
N PHE A 87 -4.83 1.35 12.17
CA PHE A 87 -4.14 2.63 12.25
C PHE A 87 -5.15 3.75 12.55
N HIS A 88 -4.66 4.87 13.07
CA HIS A 88 -5.46 6.07 13.26
C HIS A 88 -5.24 7.04 12.11
N CYS A 89 -6.27 7.81 11.79
CA CYS A 89 -6.14 8.93 10.85
C CYS A 89 -4.98 9.84 11.29
N PRO A 90 -4.03 10.19 10.40
CA PRO A 90 -2.99 11.15 10.73
C PRO A 90 -3.59 12.48 11.21
N THR A 91 -2.98 13.07 12.23
CA THR A 91 -3.41 14.36 12.78
C THR A 91 -2.76 15.51 12.01
N GLY A 92 -3.42 16.68 12.00
CA GLY A 92 -2.84 17.89 11.42
C GLY A 92 -2.94 17.99 9.90
N LEU A 93 -3.84 17.21 9.27
CA LEU A 93 -4.12 17.32 7.84
C LEU A 93 -4.74 18.69 7.54
N GLY A 94 -4.08 19.44 6.67
CA GLY A 94 -4.54 20.71 6.14
C GLY A 94 -5.57 20.56 5.01
N PRO A 95 -6.25 21.65 4.63
CA PRO A 95 -7.14 21.66 3.48
C PRO A 95 -6.34 21.40 2.19
N GLY A 96 -6.60 20.25 1.58
CA GLY A 96 -5.93 19.82 0.34
C GLY A 96 -4.89 18.72 0.54
N ASP A 97 -4.49 18.42 1.79
CA ASP A 97 -3.56 17.32 2.05
C ASP A 97 -4.13 15.98 1.57
N GLN A 98 -3.26 15.19 0.97
CA GLN A 98 -3.58 13.87 0.47
C GLN A 98 -2.82 12.81 1.25
N VAL A 99 -3.51 11.75 1.63
CA VAL A 99 -2.92 10.62 2.36
C VAL A 99 -2.85 9.42 1.42
N PHE A 100 -1.66 8.87 1.28
CA PHE A 100 -1.38 7.67 0.48
C PHE A 100 -0.98 6.53 1.39
N VAL A 101 -1.39 5.30 1.06
CA VAL A 101 -0.69 4.11 1.53
C VAL A 101 0.41 3.79 0.53
N VAL A 102 1.64 3.71 1.02
CA VAL A 102 2.81 3.35 0.21
C VAL A 102 3.30 1.96 0.63
N LEU A 103 3.27 1.01 -0.31
CA LEU A 103 3.92 -0.29 -0.21
C LEU A 103 5.29 -0.18 -0.86
N ASP A 104 6.37 -0.31 -0.10
CA ASP A 104 7.75 -0.11 -0.54
C ASP A 104 8.47 -1.45 -0.76
N GLY A 105 7.76 -2.39 -1.38
CA GLY A 105 8.16 -3.78 -1.57
C GLY A 105 6.98 -4.72 -1.33
N PHE A 106 6.36 -5.16 -2.40
CA PHE A 106 5.38 -6.23 -2.37
C PHE A 106 5.51 -7.13 -3.60
N ASP A 107 4.89 -8.30 -3.57
CA ASP A 107 4.78 -9.16 -4.74
C ASP A 107 3.44 -9.90 -4.78
N GLY A 108 2.98 -10.22 -5.98
CA GLY A 108 1.64 -10.71 -6.27
C GLY A 108 0.68 -9.63 -6.77
N CYS A 109 -0.54 -10.06 -7.10
CA CYS A 109 -1.64 -9.19 -7.53
C CYS A 109 -2.77 -9.19 -6.49
N GLY A 110 -3.58 -8.15 -6.44
CA GLY A 110 -4.66 -8.09 -5.47
C GLY A 110 -5.22 -6.69 -5.29
N ALA A 111 -5.56 -6.34 -4.05
CA ALA A 111 -6.18 -5.06 -3.75
C ALA A 111 -5.82 -4.54 -2.36
N LEU A 112 -5.82 -3.22 -2.26
CA LEU A 112 -5.71 -2.49 -1.01
C LEU A 112 -7.09 -1.96 -0.63
N ARG A 113 -7.48 -2.17 0.63
CA ARG A 113 -8.75 -1.68 1.19
C ARG A 113 -8.51 -0.92 2.49
N VAL A 114 -9.36 0.06 2.74
CA VAL A 114 -9.49 0.72 4.05
C VAL A 114 -10.89 0.41 4.57
N ASP A 115 -10.92 -0.20 5.75
CA ASP A 115 -12.10 -0.76 6.39
C ASP A 115 -12.78 -1.86 5.54
N GLU A 116 -13.83 -1.51 4.79
CA GLU A 116 -14.54 -2.40 3.87
C GLU A 116 -14.49 -1.88 2.42
N THR A 117 -13.87 -0.73 2.18
CA THR A 117 -13.85 -0.05 0.89
C THR A 117 -12.54 -0.30 0.15
N THR A 118 -12.62 -0.78 -1.09
CA THR A 118 -11.46 -0.93 -1.97
C THR A 118 -10.90 0.44 -2.36
N ALA A 119 -9.63 0.67 -2.05
CA ALA A 119 -8.92 1.90 -2.41
C ALA A 119 -8.30 1.81 -3.81
N GLY A 120 -7.77 0.63 -4.16
CA GLY A 120 -7.18 0.42 -5.48
C GLY A 120 -6.60 -0.98 -5.67
N PRO A 121 -6.35 -1.37 -6.93
CA PRO A 121 -5.69 -2.63 -7.25
C PRO A 121 -4.21 -2.59 -6.87
N LEU A 122 -3.64 -3.78 -6.65
CA LEU A 122 -2.21 -4.01 -6.49
C LEU A 122 -1.77 -4.96 -7.60
N ASP A 123 -0.71 -4.58 -8.30
CA ASP A 123 -0.14 -5.38 -9.37
C ASP A 123 1.38 -5.20 -9.36
N SER A 124 2.10 -6.23 -8.91
CA SER A 124 3.56 -6.19 -8.84
C SER A 124 4.23 -6.22 -10.22
N THR A 125 3.51 -6.57 -11.30
CA THR A 125 4.05 -6.55 -12.67
C THR A 125 4.34 -5.12 -13.16
N ALA A 126 3.60 -4.14 -12.64
CA ALA A 126 3.84 -2.71 -12.91
C ALA A 126 4.99 -2.14 -12.06
N GLY A 127 5.47 -2.89 -11.07
CA GLY A 127 6.50 -2.49 -10.13
C GLY A 127 6.18 -2.94 -8.70
N ARG A 128 7.21 -3.26 -7.93
CA ARG A 128 7.09 -3.75 -6.54
C ARG A 128 6.89 -2.62 -5.50
N VAL A 129 6.56 -1.43 -5.97
CA VAL A 129 6.23 -0.26 -5.15
C VAL A 129 4.87 0.28 -5.62
N ALA A 130 3.97 0.53 -4.67
CA ALA A 130 2.65 1.09 -4.95
C ALA A 130 2.36 2.26 -4.02
N ALA A 131 1.72 3.31 -4.52
CA ALA A 131 1.21 4.42 -3.74
C ALA A 131 -0.26 4.66 -4.10
N ILE A 132 -1.17 4.39 -3.15
CA ILE A 132 -2.62 4.46 -3.37
C ILE A 132 -3.20 5.55 -2.46
N GLU A 133 -3.88 6.54 -3.05
CA GLU A 133 -4.56 7.60 -2.29
C GLU A 133 -5.74 7.01 -1.50
N ILE A 134 -5.80 7.30 -0.20
CA ILE A 134 -6.86 6.86 0.71
C ILE A 134 -7.54 8.01 1.44
N THR A 135 -7.25 9.28 1.09
CA THR A 135 -7.74 10.48 1.79
C THR A 135 -9.23 10.43 2.10
N ARG A 136 -10.05 10.03 1.11
CA ARG A 136 -11.52 9.97 1.22
C ARG A 136 -12.06 8.75 1.98
N LEU A 137 -11.18 7.82 2.33
CA LEU A 137 -11.51 6.58 3.04
C LEU A 137 -11.15 6.65 4.53
N LEU A 138 -10.54 7.76 4.97
CA LEU A 138 -10.07 7.89 6.34
C LEU A 138 -11.23 8.10 7.32
N SER A 139 -11.22 7.29 8.38
CA SER A 139 -12.04 7.40 9.59
C SER A 139 -11.12 7.54 10.81
N PRO A 140 -11.63 7.96 12.00
CA PRO A 140 -10.79 8.11 13.20
C PRO A 140 -10.02 6.85 13.60
N ALA A 141 -10.54 5.67 13.27
CA ALA A 141 -9.90 4.38 13.49
C ALA A 141 -10.12 3.49 12.26
N CYS A 142 -9.07 3.37 11.45
CA CYS A 142 -9.09 2.63 10.20
C CYS A 142 -8.50 1.23 10.36
N ARG A 143 -8.96 0.30 9.53
CA ARG A 143 -8.33 -0.99 9.28
C ARG A 143 -7.81 -1.06 7.85
N LEU A 144 -6.50 -1.03 7.69
CA LEU A 144 -5.86 -1.36 6.42
C LEU A 144 -5.96 -2.86 6.17
N VAL A 145 -6.41 -3.24 4.98
CA VAL A 145 -6.45 -4.62 4.51
C VAL A 145 -5.71 -4.67 3.19
N VAL A 146 -4.72 -5.56 3.10
CA VAL A 146 -3.99 -5.85 1.88
C VAL A 146 -4.23 -7.31 1.54
N GLU A 147 -4.89 -7.56 0.41
CA GLU A 147 -5.09 -8.90 -0.13
C GLU A 147 -4.13 -9.07 -1.30
N LEU A 148 -3.36 -10.16 -1.27
CA LEU A 148 -2.40 -10.52 -2.30
C LEU A 148 -2.61 -11.98 -2.71
N GLU A 149 -2.49 -12.21 -4.00
CA GLU A 149 -2.41 -13.50 -4.66
C GLU A 149 -1.04 -13.66 -5.30
N LEU A 150 -0.34 -14.72 -4.95
CA LEU A 150 0.85 -15.18 -5.66
C LEU A 150 0.45 -16.34 -6.57
N ALA A 151 0.67 -16.18 -7.87
CA ALA A 151 0.45 -17.23 -8.85
C ALA A 151 1.46 -18.38 -8.73
N GLU A 152 2.69 -18.06 -8.29
CA GLU A 152 3.80 -19.00 -8.15
C GLU A 152 4.39 -18.94 -6.73
N PRO A 153 5.00 -20.03 -6.22
CA PRO A 153 5.65 -20.02 -4.92
C PRO A 153 6.81 -19.01 -4.89
N PRO A 154 7.09 -18.38 -3.73
CA PRO A 154 8.18 -17.41 -3.64
C PRO A 154 9.56 -18.05 -3.90
N ASP A 155 10.44 -17.32 -4.57
CA ASP A 155 11.84 -17.69 -4.78
C ASP A 155 12.78 -16.65 -4.12
N ASP A 156 14.10 -16.79 -4.32
CA ASP A 156 15.07 -15.89 -3.68
C ASP A 156 15.10 -14.48 -4.29
N GLU A 157 14.66 -14.32 -5.54
CA GLU A 157 14.46 -13.03 -6.21
C GLU A 157 13.05 -12.44 -5.98
N HIS A 158 12.09 -13.31 -5.67
CA HIS A 158 10.67 -13.03 -5.47
C HIS A 158 10.20 -13.53 -4.10
N PRO A 159 10.55 -12.83 -3.00
CA PRO A 159 10.25 -13.29 -1.64
C PRO A 159 8.74 -13.36 -1.33
N GLY A 160 7.90 -12.78 -2.21
CA GLY A 160 6.45 -12.84 -2.08
C GLY A 160 5.89 -11.92 -1.00
N GLY A 161 4.62 -11.52 -1.15
CA GLY A 161 3.88 -10.88 -0.05
C GLY A 161 4.31 -9.46 0.26
N LEU A 162 4.26 -9.05 1.53
CA LEU A 162 4.59 -7.69 2.01
C LEU A 162 5.99 -7.63 2.67
N TRP A 163 7.01 -7.88 1.86
CA TRP A 163 8.42 -7.92 2.30
C TRP A 163 9.06 -6.53 2.44
N GLY A 164 8.44 -5.49 1.86
CA GLY A 164 8.82 -4.10 2.01
C GLY A 164 8.07 -3.38 3.12
N ALA A 165 8.54 -2.20 3.47
CA ALA A 165 7.88 -1.39 4.49
C ALA A 165 6.56 -0.80 3.96
N VAL A 166 5.56 -0.72 4.84
CA VAL A 166 4.30 -0.05 4.57
C VAL A 166 4.26 1.28 5.30
N TYR A 167 3.86 2.34 4.59
CA TYR A 167 3.79 3.70 5.11
C TYR A 167 2.43 4.33 4.85
N LEU A 168 2.03 5.25 5.72
CA LEU A 168 1.17 6.36 5.36
C LEU A 168 2.06 7.51 4.92
N GLU A 169 1.80 8.08 3.76
CA GLU A 169 2.49 9.25 3.25
C GLU A 169 1.50 10.39 3.10
N ILE A 170 1.76 11.50 3.79
CA ILE A 170 1.00 12.73 3.67
C ILE A 170 1.74 13.60 2.66
N ARG A 171 1.04 13.95 1.58
CA ARG A 171 1.52 14.88 0.57
C ARG A 171 0.72 16.15 0.74
N GLU A 172 1.43 17.26 0.89
CA GLU A 172 0.81 18.57 0.96
C GLU A 172 0.03 18.82 -0.34
N GLY A 173 -1.26 19.16 -0.19
CA GLY A 173 -2.00 19.71 -1.31
C GLY A 173 -1.44 21.08 -1.62
N SER A 174 -1.33 21.44 -2.90
CA SER A 174 -1.15 22.84 -3.28
C SER A 174 -2.42 23.60 -2.91
N GLY A 175 -2.53 23.99 -1.64
CA GLY A 175 -3.57 24.87 -1.14
C GLY A 175 -3.38 26.26 -1.72
N GLY A 176 -3.93 26.50 -2.91
CA GLY A 176 -4.19 27.85 -3.37
C GLY A 176 -5.14 28.51 -2.36
N PRO A 177 -4.93 29.80 -1.99
CA PRO A 177 -5.84 30.48 -1.09
C PRO A 177 -7.26 30.44 -1.67
N PRO A 178 -8.32 30.37 -0.83
CA PRO A 178 -9.67 30.54 -1.32
C PRO A 178 -9.74 31.89 -2.03
N ALA A 179 -10.18 31.89 -3.30
CA ALA A 179 -10.54 33.12 -3.97
C ALA A 179 -11.65 33.78 -3.13
N GLY A 180 -11.31 34.89 -2.48
CA GLY A 180 -12.23 35.72 -1.71
C GLY A 180 -13.15 36.53 -2.60
#